data_AF-A0A5C9DZP5-F1
#
_entry.id   AF-A0A5C9DZP5-F1
#
_cell.length_a   1.000
_cell.length_b   1.000
_cell.length_c   1.000
_cell.angle_alpha   90.00
_cell.angle_beta   90.00
_cell.angle_gamma   90.00
#
_symmetry.space_group_name_H-M   'P 1'
#
loop_
_entity.id
_entity.type
_entity.pdbx_description
1 polymer ?
#
loop_
_entity_poly.entity_id
_entity_poly.type
_entity_poly.pdbx_seq_one_letter_code
_entity_poly.pdbx_strand_id
1 'polypeptide(L)'
;MTKNIPAIILLFIAIAELSLVTVGLSSGSLAPAGIVPIFNLDSSITYLIFWIAIPLGGSILAVLIFPRILTPLFMIIKKVLRRGYNDGYVPMNISGFSTTRMIMRLVYVYLLVVGLLTTLLNLFDPQLFLTNDVFTSGINPLYNISYIFCIAGIATPITVALWSVGWALEDAGLIHYKLPPKESGQLYEIEPVYRSYSSYLKGFAGFSTILSLFVMYDYFMSVGLDFDAISVFLIPFHAMLVVIPAYVLFSAIGSNWLRKNKPALKQLEENEVELKS
;
A
#
# COMPACT_ATOMS: atom_id res chain seq x y z
N MET A 1 14.64 -25.79 -2.05
CA MET A 1 13.27 -26.33 -2.15
C MET A 1 12.17 -25.26 -2.27
N THR A 2 12.48 -23.97 -2.53
CA THR A 2 11.54 -22.84 -2.34
C THR A 2 11.27 -21.97 -3.58
N LYS A 3 11.67 -22.37 -4.80
CA LYS A 3 11.49 -21.53 -6.01
C LYS A 3 10.03 -21.39 -6.46
N ASN A 4 9.15 -22.33 -6.11
CA ASN A 4 7.77 -22.36 -6.63
C ASN A 4 6.73 -21.71 -5.69
N ILE A 5 7.11 -21.33 -4.47
CA ILE A 5 6.17 -20.77 -3.47
C ILE A 5 5.45 -19.52 -4.01
N PRO A 6 6.13 -18.53 -4.64
CA PRO A 6 5.45 -17.36 -5.18
C PRO A 6 4.44 -17.73 -6.28
N ALA A 7 4.79 -18.68 -7.17
CA ALA A 7 3.90 -19.12 -8.24
C ALA A 7 2.64 -19.81 -7.70
N ILE A 8 2.76 -20.64 -6.66
CA ILE A 8 1.62 -21.29 -6.00
C ILE A 8 0.72 -20.26 -5.32
N ILE A 9 1.31 -19.28 -4.63
CA ILE A 9 0.55 -18.17 -4.01
C ILE A 9 -0.23 -17.40 -5.06
N LEU A 10 0.42 -17.02 -6.18
CA LEU A 10 -0.23 -16.30 -7.27
C LEU A 10 -1.36 -17.10 -7.91
N LEU A 11 -1.17 -18.41 -8.10
CA LEU A 11 -2.21 -19.29 -8.62
C LEU A 11 -3.42 -19.36 -7.68
N PHE A 12 -3.18 -19.51 -6.37
CA PHE A 12 -4.26 -19.56 -5.40
C PHE A 12 -5.06 -18.25 -5.36
N ILE A 13 -4.38 -17.11 -5.44
CA ILE A 13 -5.02 -15.80 -5.51
C ILE A 13 -5.83 -15.66 -6.79
N ALA A 14 -5.26 -16.05 -7.94
CA ALA A 14 -5.99 -15.99 -9.21
C ALA A 14 -7.28 -16.83 -9.17
N ILE A 15 -7.25 -18.01 -8.55
CA ILE A 15 -8.43 -18.86 -8.35
C ILE A 15 -9.43 -18.20 -7.39
N ALA A 16 -8.96 -17.64 -6.27
CA ALA A 16 -9.82 -16.96 -5.29
C ALA A 16 -10.51 -15.73 -5.90
N GLU A 17 -9.78 -14.90 -6.63
CA GLU A 17 -10.30 -13.73 -7.35
C GLU A 17 -11.33 -14.13 -8.40
N LEU A 18 -11.01 -15.13 -9.24
CA LEU A 18 -11.95 -15.62 -10.25
C LEU A 18 -13.23 -16.17 -9.61
N SER A 19 -13.11 -16.87 -8.47
CA SER A 19 -14.26 -17.40 -7.74
C SER A 19 -15.13 -16.28 -7.17
N LEU A 20 -14.53 -15.26 -6.55
CA LEU A 20 -15.25 -14.09 -6.02
C LEU A 20 -16.00 -13.33 -7.12
N VAL A 21 -15.36 -13.11 -8.27
CA VAL A 21 -15.97 -12.46 -9.43
C VAL A 21 -17.14 -13.28 -9.96
N THR A 22 -16.97 -14.59 -10.08
CA THR A 22 -18.02 -15.49 -10.58
C THR A 22 -19.23 -15.47 -9.65
N VAL A 23 -19.00 -15.56 -8.33
CA VAL A 23 -20.07 -15.50 -7.32
C VAL A 23 -20.78 -14.16 -7.40
N GLY A 24 -20.05 -13.05 -7.37
CA GLY A 24 -20.63 -11.71 -7.36
C GLY A 24 -21.40 -11.32 -8.63
N LEU A 25 -20.98 -11.82 -9.79
CA LEU A 25 -21.73 -11.67 -11.04
C LEU A 25 -22.99 -12.56 -11.06
N SER A 26 -22.90 -13.78 -10.51
CA SER A 26 -24.02 -14.72 -10.48
C SER A 26 -25.13 -14.33 -9.49
N SER A 27 -24.81 -13.62 -8.41
CA SER A 27 -25.76 -13.20 -7.38
C SER A 27 -26.50 -11.90 -7.71
N GLY A 28 -26.07 -11.16 -8.75
CA GLY A 28 -26.61 -9.82 -9.09
C GLY A 28 -26.36 -8.73 -8.04
N SER A 29 -25.73 -9.08 -6.91
CA SER A 29 -25.52 -8.19 -5.76
C SER A 29 -24.41 -7.16 -5.97
N LEU A 30 -23.46 -7.43 -6.87
CA LEU A 30 -22.37 -6.51 -7.17
C LEU A 30 -22.64 -5.58 -8.35
N ALA A 31 -23.64 -5.89 -9.19
CA ALA A 31 -23.89 -5.18 -10.45
C ALA A 31 -25.40 -5.04 -10.70
N PRO A 32 -26.08 -4.04 -10.09
CA PRO A 32 -27.42 -3.65 -10.52
C PRO A 32 -27.42 -3.37 -12.03
N ALA A 33 -28.43 -3.87 -12.75
CA ALA A 33 -28.48 -3.72 -14.20
C ALA A 33 -28.59 -2.24 -14.59
N GLY A 34 -27.67 -1.75 -15.42
CA GLY A 34 -27.68 -0.36 -15.87
C GLY A 34 -26.33 0.15 -16.33
N ILE A 35 -26.33 1.41 -16.76
CA ILE A 35 -25.12 2.11 -17.23
C ILE A 35 -24.55 2.93 -16.08
N VAL A 36 -23.26 2.74 -15.79
CA VAL A 36 -22.54 3.54 -14.79
C VAL A 36 -21.91 4.77 -15.46
N PRO A 37 -22.17 6.00 -14.98
CA PRO A 37 -21.82 7.22 -15.70
C PRO A 37 -20.32 7.45 -15.95
N ILE A 38 -19.42 7.08 -15.02
CA ILE A 38 -17.98 7.41 -15.12
C ILE A 38 -17.31 6.94 -16.41
N PHE A 39 -17.70 5.76 -16.90
CA PHE A 39 -17.21 5.21 -18.18
C PHE A 39 -18.32 5.07 -19.22
N ASN A 40 -19.57 5.33 -18.86
CA ASN A 40 -20.75 5.07 -19.69
C ASN A 40 -20.77 3.62 -20.21
N LEU A 41 -20.44 2.68 -19.31
CA LEU A 41 -20.40 1.24 -19.57
C LEU A 41 -21.45 0.52 -18.71
N ASP A 42 -21.77 -0.72 -19.10
CA ASP A 42 -22.56 -1.61 -18.25
C ASP A 42 -21.93 -1.74 -16.85
N SER A 43 -22.76 -1.80 -15.82
CA SER A 43 -22.35 -1.89 -14.43
C SER A 43 -21.42 -3.08 -14.17
N SER A 44 -21.69 -4.24 -14.78
CA SER A 44 -20.89 -5.45 -14.63
C SER A 44 -19.46 -5.22 -15.12
N ILE A 45 -19.30 -4.53 -16.25
CA ILE A 45 -17.99 -4.20 -16.83
C ILE A 45 -17.28 -3.15 -15.97
N THR A 46 -18.00 -2.11 -15.57
CA THR A 46 -17.45 -1.02 -14.77
C THR A 46 -16.90 -1.53 -13.44
N TYR A 47 -17.67 -2.35 -12.72
CA TYR A 47 -17.23 -2.89 -11.44
C TYR A 47 -16.12 -3.93 -11.61
N LEU A 48 -16.08 -4.71 -12.69
CA LEU A 48 -14.92 -5.57 -12.99
C LEU A 48 -13.64 -4.75 -13.21
N ILE A 49 -13.73 -3.61 -13.90
CA ILE A 49 -12.60 -2.70 -14.09
C ILE A 49 -12.09 -2.19 -12.74
N PHE A 50 -12.99 -1.73 -11.87
CA PHE A 50 -12.60 -1.24 -10.55
C PHE A 50 -12.15 -2.35 -9.58
N TRP A 51 -12.62 -3.60 -9.72
CA TRP A 51 -12.27 -4.73 -8.85
C TRP A 51 -10.94 -5.34 -9.21
N ILE A 52 -10.69 -5.54 -10.50
CA ILE A 52 -9.53 -6.31 -10.92
C ILE A 52 -8.57 -5.43 -11.69
N ALA A 53 -9.03 -4.80 -12.78
CA ALA A 53 -8.14 -4.20 -13.75
C ALA A 53 -7.35 -3.02 -13.16
N ILE A 54 -8.04 -2.09 -12.49
CA ILE A 54 -7.42 -0.92 -11.87
C ILE A 54 -6.57 -1.33 -10.67
N PRO A 55 -7.05 -2.13 -9.69
CA PRO A 55 -6.24 -2.44 -8.52
C PRO A 55 -5.02 -3.27 -8.87
N LEU A 56 -5.16 -4.29 -9.73
CA LEU A 56 -4.05 -5.15 -10.13
C LEU A 56 -3.07 -4.40 -11.04
N GLY A 57 -3.56 -3.89 -12.18
CA GLY A 57 -2.75 -3.21 -13.18
C GLY A 57 -2.14 -1.92 -12.64
N GLY A 58 -2.94 -1.14 -11.92
CA GLY A 58 -2.49 0.09 -11.26
C GLY A 58 -1.45 -0.19 -10.18
N SER A 59 -1.60 -1.24 -9.37
CA SER A 59 -0.59 -1.58 -8.34
C SER A 59 0.72 -2.06 -8.95
N ILE A 60 0.65 -2.83 -10.04
CA ILE A 60 1.84 -3.24 -10.81
C ILE A 60 2.55 -2.00 -11.36
N LEU A 61 1.83 -1.08 -12.01
CA LEU A 61 2.43 0.15 -12.50
C LEU A 61 2.98 1.02 -11.36
N ALA A 62 2.24 1.12 -10.26
CA ALA A 62 2.62 1.89 -9.08
C ALA A 62 3.96 1.42 -8.52
N VAL A 63 4.13 0.11 -8.33
CA VAL A 63 5.34 -0.47 -7.73
C VAL A 63 6.55 -0.37 -8.66
N LEU A 64 6.34 -0.28 -9.96
CA LEU A 64 7.39 -0.06 -10.95
C LEU A 64 7.81 1.41 -11.04
N ILE A 65 6.85 2.33 -11.01
CA ILE A 65 7.09 3.73 -11.36
C ILE A 65 7.42 4.55 -10.11
N PHE A 66 6.62 4.47 -9.07
CA PHE A 66 6.67 5.40 -7.94
C PHE A 66 7.96 5.31 -7.12
N PRO A 67 8.50 4.12 -6.80
CA PRO A 67 9.80 4.06 -6.14
C PRO A 67 10.89 4.80 -6.90
N ARG A 68 10.88 4.74 -8.24
CA ARG A 68 11.89 5.38 -9.09
C ARG A 68 11.78 6.90 -9.13
N ILE A 69 10.57 7.43 -8.97
CA ILE A 69 10.31 8.88 -9.01
C ILE A 69 10.36 9.49 -7.60
N LEU A 70 9.62 8.92 -6.66
CA LEU A 70 9.43 9.50 -5.33
C LEU A 70 10.60 9.24 -4.39
N THR A 71 11.32 8.12 -4.51
CA THR A 71 12.46 7.86 -3.61
C THR A 71 13.58 8.88 -3.80
N PRO A 72 14.03 9.20 -5.03
CA PRO A 72 15.03 10.26 -5.24
C PRO A 72 14.54 11.61 -4.73
N LEU A 73 13.26 11.96 -4.97
CA LEU A 73 12.67 13.20 -4.49
C LEU A 73 12.70 13.27 -2.95
N PHE A 74 12.30 12.20 -2.28
CA PHE A 74 12.36 12.09 -0.83
C PHE A 74 13.79 12.25 -0.30
N MET A 75 14.78 11.64 -0.95
CA MET A 75 16.19 11.80 -0.58
C MET A 75 16.67 13.24 -0.72
N ILE A 76 16.27 13.95 -1.79
CA ILE A 76 16.60 15.37 -1.99
C ILE A 76 16.03 16.21 -0.84
N ILE A 77 14.73 16.04 -0.53
CA ILE A 77 14.06 16.75 0.56
C ILE A 77 14.75 16.45 1.89
N LYS A 78 15.03 15.18 2.18
CA LYS A 78 15.65 14.77 3.44
C LYS A 78 17.07 15.33 3.58
N LYS A 79 17.84 15.39 2.49
CA LYS A 79 19.18 16.01 2.49
C LYS A 79 19.13 17.51 2.80
N VAL A 80 18.10 18.22 2.32
CA VAL A 80 17.89 19.64 2.65
C VAL A 80 17.52 19.83 4.12
N LEU A 81 16.67 18.96 4.68
CA LEU A 81 16.28 19.01 6.09
C LEU A 81 17.39 18.56 7.05
N ARG A 82 18.28 17.67 6.60
CA ARG A 82 19.38 17.08 7.38
C ARG A 82 20.73 17.54 6.86
N ARG A 83 20.92 18.85 6.73
CA ARG A 83 22.24 19.41 6.39
C ARG A 83 23.29 18.95 7.41
N GLY A 84 24.42 18.45 6.93
CA GLY A 84 25.53 17.97 7.77
C GLY A 84 25.56 16.46 8.03
N TYR A 85 24.59 15.70 7.52
CA TYR A 85 24.65 14.23 7.48
C TYR A 85 25.18 13.75 6.13
N ASN A 86 25.87 12.62 6.16
CA ASN A 86 26.31 11.87 4.98
C ASN A 86 25.36 10.70 4.72
N ASP A 87 25.26 10.30 3.46
CA ASP A 87 24.48 9.15 3.04
C ASP A 87 25.37 7.94 2.85
N GLY A 88 24.93 6.77 3.30
CA GLY A 88 25.55 5.50 3.00
C GLY A 88 24.51 4.39 2.87
N TYR A 89 24.98 3.16 2.67
CA TYR A 89 24.12 1.99 2.74
C TYR A 89 24.77 0.85 3.52
N VAL A 90 23.95 0.06 4.19
CA VAL A 90 24.38 -1.20 4.81
C VAL A 90 24.10 -2.33 3.81
N PRO A 91 25.09 -3.17 3.47
CA PRO A 91 24.87 -4.31 2.58
C PRO A 91 23.95 -5.32 3.25
N MET A 92 22.66 -5.21 2.99
CA MET A 92 21.69 -6.18 3.47
C MET A 92 21.64 -7.37 2.51
N ASN A 93 21.84 -8.57 3.06
CA ASN A 93 21.65 -9.82 2.32
C ASN A 93 20.15 -10.11 2.22
N ILE A 94 19.49 -9.38 1.34
CA ILE A 94 18.05 -9.41 1.22
C ILE A 94 17.69 -10.65 0.42
N SER A 95 17.11 -11.64 1.10
CA SER A 95 16.36 -12.69 0.42
C SER A 95 15.28 -12.02 -0.43
N GLY A 96 15.27 -12.28 -1.74
CA GLY A 96 14.38 -11.57 -2.67
C GLY A 96 12.92 -11.60 -2.24
N PHE A 97 12.44 -12.76 -1.75
CA PHE A 97 11.10 -12.94 -1.20
C PHE A 97 11.16 -13.45 0.25
N SER A 98 10.37 -12.81 1.12
CA SER A 98 10.16 -13.24 2.51
C SER A 98 8.68 -13.15 2.84
N THR A 99 8.07 -14.28 3.22
CA THR A 99 6.64 -14.37 3.54
C THR A 99 6.28 -13.48 4.73
N THR A 100 7.12 -13.44 5.76
CA THR A 100 6.89 -12.58 6.93
C THR A 100 6.86 -11.10 6.54
N ARG A 101 7.79 -10.64 5.70
CA ARG A 101 7.79 -9.26 5.20
C ARG A 101 6.58 -9.00 4.31
N MET A 102 6.18 -9.95 3.47
CA MET A 102 4.98 -9.84 2.65
C MET A 102 3.74 -9.62 3.53
N ILE A 103 3.50 -10.49 4.52
CA ILE A 103 2.34 -10.40 5.42
C ILE A 103 2.30 -9.04 6.12
N MET A 104 3.43 -8.58 6.67
CA MET A 104 3.48 -7.26 7.32
C MET A 104 3.19 -6.11 6.35
N ARG A 105 3.73 -6.18 5.12
CA ARG A 105 3.47 -5.17 4.08
C ARG A 105 2.01 -5.19 3.63
N LEU A 106 1.37 -6.35 3.56
CA LEU A 106 -0.06 -6.46 3.27
C LEU A 106 -0.93 -5.86 4.37
N VAL A 107 -0.58 -6.05 5.65
CA VAL A 107 -1.29 -5.40 6.77
C VAL A 107 -1.18 -3.88 6.67
N TYR A 108 -0.01 -3.34 6.29
CA TYR A 108 0.14 -1.90 6.09
C TYR A 108 -0.66 -1.38 4.88
N VAL A 109 -0.75 -2.16 3.81
CA VAL A 109 -1.62 -1.85 2.66
C VAL A 109 -3.08 -1.81 3.11
N TYR A 110 -3.56 -2.82 3.83
CA TYR A 110 -4.92 -2.85 4.38
C TYR A 110 -5.24 -1.59 5.18
N LEU A 111 -4.41 -1.26 6.16
CA LEU A 111 -4.63 -0.10 7.04
C LEU A 111 -4.67 1.21 6.24
N LEU A 112 -3.80 1.35 5.23
CA LEU A 112 -3.78 2.57 4.42
C LEU A 112 -4.95 2.64 3.44
N VAL A 113 -5.40 1.51 2.87
CA VAL A 113 -6.62 1.47 2.04
C VAL A 113 -7.83 1.87 2.87
N VAL A 114 -8.03 1.27 4.05
CA VAL A 114 -9.11 1.64 4.99
C VAL A 114 -9.05 3.13 5.29
N GLY A 115 -7.86 3.62 5.63
CA GLY A 115 -7.63 5.04 5.87
C GLY A 115 -8.02 5.95 4.72
N LEU A 116 -7.55 5.65 3.51
CA LEU A 116 -7.85 6.44 2.32
C LEU A 116 -9.32 6.39 1.95
N LEU A 117 -10.01 5.27 2.17
CA LEU A 117 -11.44 5.14 1.91
C LEU A 117 -12.24 6.26 2.59
N THR A 118 -12.00 6.55 3.87
CA THR A 118 -12.74 7.63 4.56
C THR A 118 -12.59 9.00 3.92
N THR A 119 -11.41 9.28 3.38
CA THR A 119 -11.12 10.55 2.74
C THR A 119 -11.71 10.58 1.33
N LEU A 120 -11.56 9.49 0.57
CA LEU A 120 -11.97 9.42 -0.82
C LEU A 120 -13.48 9.26 -1.00
N LEU A 121 -14.18 8.59 -0.09
CA LEU A 121 -15.63 8.41 -0.15
C LEU A 121 -16.37 9.75 -0.18
N ASN A 122 -15.85 10.75 0.54
CA ASN A 122 -16.42 12.11 0.59
C ASN A 122 -15.90 13.02 -0.53
N LEU A 123 -14.84 12.61 -1.24
CA LEU A 123 -14.21 13.42 -2.28
C LEU A 123 -14.89 13.26 -3.63
N PHE A 124 -15.40 12.06 -3.92
CA PHE A 124 -16.06 11.75 -5.18
C PHE A 124 -17.58 11.78 -5.04
N ASP A 125 -18.26 12.18 -6.11
CA ASP A 125 -19.71 12.12 -6.18
C ASP A 125 -20.15 10.68 -6.49
N PRO A 126 -20.95 10.02 -5.62
CA PRO A 126 -21.47 8.68 -5.88
C PRO A 126 -22.23 8.54 -7.20
N GLN A 127 -22.83 9.63 -7.72
CA GLN A 127 -23.54 9.62 -9.01
C GLN A 127 -22.66 9.24 -10.19
N LEU A 128 -21.34 9.43 -10.07
CA LEU A 128 -20.42 9.01 -11.13
C LEU A 128 -20.26 7.48 -11.18
N PHE A 129 -20.43 6.80 -10.05
CA PHE A 129 -20.06 5.39 -9.88
C PHE A 129 -21.25 4.45 -9.72
N LEU A 130 -22.45 4.99 -9.52
CA LEU A 130 -23.66 4.24 -9.28
C LEU A 130 -24.68 4.46 -10.40
N THR A 131 -25.49 3.44 -10.63
CA THR A 131 -26.65 3.50 -11.53
C THR A 131 -27.81 4.24 -10.87
N ASN A 132 -28.72 4.81 -11.68
CA ASN A 132 -29.81 5.67 -11.19
C ASN A 132 -30.80 4.96 -10.24
N ASP A 133 -31.00 3.66 -10.41
CA ASP A 133 -31.85 2.82 -9.58
C ASP A 133 -31.40 2.79 -8.11
N VAL A 134 -30.09 2.83 -7.86
CA VAL A 134 -29.53 2.86 -6.51
C VAL A 134 -30.00 4.08 -5.73
N PHE A 135 -30.10 5.26 -6.38
CA PHE A 135 -30.56 6.49 -5.73
C PHE A 135 -32.05 6.47 -5.38
N THR A 136 -32.83 5.61 -6.04
CA THR A 136 -34.26 5.44 -5.76
C THR A 136 -34.55 4.43 -4.64
N SER A 137 -33.54 3.67 -4.19
CA SER A 137 -33.68 2.61 -3.19
C SER A 137 -33.78 3.09 -1.74
N GLY A 138 -33.49 4.38 -1.47
CA GLY A 138 -33.47 4.95 -0.12
C GLY A 138 -32.20 4.63 0.69
N ILE A 139 -31.28 3.81 0.16
CA ILE A 139 -29.96 3.58 0.75
C ILE A 139 -29.08 4.81 0.51
N ASN A 140 -28.35 5.25 1.54
CA ASN A 140 -27.40 6.34 1.37
C ASN A 140 -26.27 5.91 0.40
N PRO A 141 -26.10 6.60 -0.74
CA PRO A 141 -25.15 6.22 -1.78
C PRO A 141 -23.69 6.12 -1.32
N LEU A 142 -23.30 6.89 -0.28
CA LEU A 142 -21.94 6.86 0.28
C LEU A 142 -21.60 5.51 0.90
N TYR A 143 -22.61 4.76 1.33
CA TYR A 143 -22.44 3.46 1.95
C TYR A 143 -22.85 2.29 1.04
N ASN A 144 -23.18 2.58 -0.22
CA ASN A 144 -23.47 1.54 -1.18
C ASN A 144 -22.19 0.71 -1.44
N ILE A 145 -22.35 -0.62 -1.39
CA ILE A 145 -21.22 -1.54 -1.56
C ILE A 145 -20.48 -1.32 -2.88
N SER A 146 -21.19 -1.12 -4.00
CA SER A 146 -20.57 -0.91 -5.32
C SER A 146 -19.79 0.41 -5.39
N TYR A 147 -20.24 1.46 -4.68
CA TYR A 147 -19.51 2.72 -4.59
C TYR A 147 -18.22 2.56 -3.78
N ILE A 148 -18.33 2.05 -2.55
CA ILE A 148 -17.17 1.77 -1.69
C ILE A 148 -16.17 0.89 -2.42
N PHE A 149 -16.69 -0.08 -3.15
CA PHE A 149 -15.95 -1.00 -3.95
C PHE A 149 -15.11 -0.27 -5.03
N CYS A 150 -15.73 0.62 -5.81
CA CYS A 150 -15.02 1.46 -6.78
C CYS A 150 -13.92 2.31 -6.13
N ILE A 151 -14.23 2.95 -5.00
CA ILE A 151 -13.28 3.82 -4.31
C ILE A 151 -12.12 3.03 -3.72
N ALA A 152 -12.35 1.83 -3.17
CA ALA A 152 -11.29 0.94 -2.71
C ALA A 152 -10.38 0.53 -3.88
N GLY A 153 -10.98 0.27 -5.04
CA GLY A 153 -10.25 -0.05 -6.25
C GLY A 153 -9.29 1.06 -6.68
N ILE A 154 -9.70 2.32 -6.55
CA ILE A 154 -8.86 3.50 -6.79
C ILE A 154 -7.82 3.70 -5.68
N ALA A 155 -8.20 3.48 -4.42
CA ALA A 155 -7.33 3.66 -3.26
C ALA A 155 -6.14 2.67 -3.24
N THR A 156 -6.35 1.47 -3.77
CA THR A 156 -5.36 0.38 -3.79
C THR A 156 -4.05 0.74 -4.51
N PRO A 157 -4.04 1.15 -5.79
CA PRO A 157 -2.81 1.52 -6.48
C PRO A 157 -2.12 2.74 -5.85
N ILE A 158 -2.88 3.69 -5.30
CA ILE A 158 -2.33 4.84 -4.54
C ILE A 158 -1.61 4.35 -3.29
N THR A 159 -2.22 3.43 -2.56
CA THR A 159 -1.64 2.81 -1.38
C THR A 159 -0.33 2.08 -1.70
N VAL A 160 -0.32 1.28 -2.77
CA VAL A 160 0.90 0.58 -3.23
C VAL A 160 1.97 1.57 -3.69
N ALA A 161 1.59 2.63 -4.41
CA ALA A 161 2.51 3.68 -4.81
C ALA A 161 3.25 4.27 -3.59
N LEU A 162 2.51 4.62 -2.53
CA LEU A 162 3.10 5.19 -1.32
C LEU A 162 3.96 4.18 -0.55
N TRP A 163 3.47 2.95 -0.35
CA TRP A 163 4.22 1.94 0.42
C TRP A 163 5.48 1.45 -0.30
N SER A 164 5.42 1.31 -1.62
CA SER A 164 6.55 0.81 -2.41
C SER A 164 7.80 1.68 -2.33
N VAL A 165 7.64 2.99 -2.09
CA VAL A 165 8.77 3.90 -1.77
C VAL A 165 9.42 3.50 -0.45
N GLY A 166 8.62 3.26 0.59
CA GLY A 166 9.08 2.80 1.89
C GLY A 166 9.79 1.44 1.80
N TRP A 167 9.24 0.52 1.01
CA TRP A 167 9.84 -0.79 0.76
C TRP A 167 11.18 -0.65 0.03
N ALA A 168 11.27 0.22 -0.97
CA ALA A 168 12.50 0.44 -1.72
C ALA A 168 13.60 1.05 -0.86
N LEU A 169 13.26 2.02 0.01
CA LEU A 169 14.18 2.60 0.99
C LEU A 169 14.68 1.58 2.01
N GLU A 170 13.75 0.77 2.54
CA GLU A 170 14.06 -0.30 3.50
C GLU A 170 14.98 -1.35 2.86
N ASP A 171 14.60 -1.88 1.71
CA ASP A 171 15.38 -2.91 1.00
C ASP A 171 16.69 -2.33 0.44
N ALA A 172 16.79 -1.02 0.19
CA ALA A 172 18.06 -0.43 -0.21
C ALA A 172 19.06 -0.34 0.96
N GLY A 173 18.59 -0.41 2.21
CA GLY A 173 19.43 -0.28 3.40
C GLY A 173 20.09 1.08 3.53
N LEU A 174 19.43 2.13 3.03
CA LEU A 174 19.95 3.49 3.08
C LEU A 174 19.95 4.02 4.51
N ILE A 175 21.07 4.62 4.90
CA ILE A 175 21.22 5.25 6.21
C ILE A 175 21.82 6.65 6.06
N HIS A 176 21.41 7.55 6.94
CA HIS A 176 22.08 8.82 7.18
C HIS A 176 23.00 8.67 8.38
N TYR A 177 24.20 9.20 8.29
CA TYR A 177 25.15 9.17 9.39
C TYR A 177 25.91 10.47 9.54
N LYS A 178 26.28 10.81 10.77
CA LYS A 178 27.14 11.95 11.08
C LYS A 178 28.30 11.46 11.95
N LEU A 179 29.50 11.60 11.43
CA LEU A 179 30.72 11.27 12.16
C LEU A 179 31.14 12.51 12.96
N PRO A 180 31.26 12.41 14.29
CA PRO A 180 31.74 13.50 15.11
C PRO A 180 33.23 13.77 14.85
N PRO A 181 33.72 15.01 15.05
CA PRO A 181 35.16 15.28 15.08
C PRO A 181 35.83 14.39 16.14
N LYS A 182 37.02 13.86 15.84
CA LYS A 182 37.76 12.90 16.69
C LYS A 182 37.94 13.36 18.14
N GLU A 183 37.95 14.67 18.39
CA GLU A 183 38.22 15.27 19.70
C GLU A 183 36.95 15.71 20.44
N SER A 184 35.77 15.54 19.85
CA SER A 184 34.52 16.13 20.39
C SER A 184 33.84 15.32 21.49
N GLY A 185 34.26 14.06 21.73
CA GLY A 185 33.61 13.16 22.70
C GLY A 185 32.14 12.83 22.37
N GLN A 186 31.63 13.23 21.20
CA GLN A 186 30.25 12.99 20.79
C GLN A 186 30.08 11.57 20.23
N LEU A 187 28.89 11.01 20.38
CA LEU A 187 28.52 9.71 19.82
C LEU A 187 28.20 9.82 18.32
N TYR A 188 28.33 8.70 17.62
CA TYR A 188 27.89 8.58 16.23
C TYR A 188 26.37 8.67 16.15
N GLU A 189 25.87 9.47 15.20
CA GLU A 189 24.45 9.52 14.89
C GLU A 189 24.19 8.72 13.62
N ILE A 190 23.35 7.69 13.70
CA ILE A 190 22.98 6.84 12.57
C ILE A 190 21.46 6.73 12.52
N GLU A 191 20.86 7.07 11.38
CA GLU A 191 19.41 7.03 11.17
C GLU A 191 19.07 6.26 9.88
N PRO A 192 18.34 5.13 9.95
CA PRO A 192 17.83 4.47 8.76
C PRO A 192 16.83 5.36 8.01
N VAL A 193 17.04 5.55 6.72
CA VAL A 193 16.25 6.51 5.94
C VAL A 193 14.78 6.15 5.88
N TYR A 194 14.50 4.86 5.70
CA TYR A 194 13.14 4.35 5.58
C TYR A 194 12.29 4.61 6.84
N ARG A 195 12.91 4.75 8.03
CA ARG A 195 12.17 4.94 9.28
C ARG A 195 11.38 6.24 9.26
N SER A 196 11.96 7.36 8.80
CA SER A 196 11.21 8.62 8.80
C SER A 196 10.01 8.53 7.85
N TYR A 197 10.23 8.06 6.61
CA TYR A 197 9.15 7.90 5.62
C TYR A 197 8.06 6.94 6.10
N SER A 198 8.44 5.72 6.49
CA SER A 198 7.51 4.69 6.91
C SER A 198 6.80 5.05 8.21
N SER A 199 7.43 5.76 9.14
CA SER A 199 6.75 6.23 10.36
C SER A 199 5.64 7.23 10.07
N TYR A 200 5.86 8.18 9.15
CA TYR A 200 4.78 9.09 8.73
C TYR A 200 3.61 8.32 8.10
N LEU A 201 3.91 7.39 7.20
CA LEU A 201 2.87 6.63 6.51
C LEU A 201 2.10 5.69 7.45
N LYS A 202 2.80 5.03 8.39
CA LYS A 202 2.17 4.22 9.44
C LYS A 202 1.32 5.07 10.38
N GLY A 203 1.80 6.25 10.77
CA GLY A 203 1.07 7.19 11.62
C GLY A 203 -0.23 7.64 10.96
N PHE A 204 -0.15 8.04 9.68
CA PHE A 204 -1.35 8.36 8.90
C PHE A 204 -2.30 7.16 8.81
N ALA A 205 -1.82 6.01 8.34
CA ALA A 205 -2.63 4.81 8.16
C ALA A 205 -3.35 4.37 9.46
N GLY A 206 -2.63 4.41 10.60
CA GLY A 206 -3.20 4.07 11.90
C GLY A 206 -4.29 5.05 12.33
N PHE A 207 -4.01 6.36 12.28
CA PHE A 207 -4.97 7.38 12.67
C PHE A 207 -6.22 7.38 11.76
N SER A 208 -6.01 7.31 10.44
CA SER A 208 -7.11 7.26 9.48
C SER A 208 -7.95 5.99 9.63
N THR A 209 -7.33 4.84 9.95
CA THR A 209 -8.07 3.60 10.24
C THR A 209 -8.98 3.77 11.45
N ILE A 210 -8.50 4.38 12.53
CA ILE A 210 -9.31 4.64 13.73
C ILE A 210 -10.53 5.50 13.38
N LEU A 211 -10.32 6.60 12.62
CA LEU A 211 -11.43 7.43 12.14
C LEU A 211 -12.41 6.65 11.26
N SER A 212 -11.90 5.75 10.41
CA SER A 212 -12.72 4.88 9.57
C SER A 212 -13.62 3.99 10.40
N LEU A 213 -13.08 3.39 11.45
CA LEU A 213 -13.86 2.54 12.35
C LEU A 213 -14.98 3.32 13.04
N PHE A 214 -14.77 4.59 13.41
CA PHE A 214 -15.82 5.44 13.96
C PHE A 214 -16.93 5.74 12.96
N VAL A 215 -16.58 6.13 11.72
CA VAL A 215 -17.56 6.39 10.65
C VAL A 215 -18.36 5.13 10.34
N MET A 216 -17.69 3.97 10.28
CA MET A 216 -18.36 2.69 10.07
C MET A 216 -19.27 2.33 11.24
N TYR A 217 -18.82 2.52 12.48
CA TYR A 217 -19.65 2.26 13.67
C TYR A 217 -20.93 3.08 13.64
N ASP A 218 -20.83 4.38 13.35
CA ASP A 218 -22.00 5.26 13.20
C ASP A 218 -22.96 4.76 12.11
N TYR A 219 -22.41 4.32 10.97
CA TYR A 219 -23.19 3.69 9.91
C TYR A 219 -23.92 2.42 10.37
N PHE A 220 -23.23 1.49 11.04
CA PHE A 220 -23.84 0.26 11.58
C PHE A 220 -24.97 0.55 12.55
N MET A 221 -24.82 1.58 13.39
CA MET A 221 -25.87 1.98 14.33
C MET A 221 -27.10 2.53 13.62
N SER A 222 -26.94 3.11 12.42
CA SER A 222 -28.03 3.69 11.64
C SER A 222 -28.79 2.69 10.76
N VAL A 223 -28.11 1.69 10.19
CA VAL A 223 -28.70 0.73 9.23
C VAL A 223 -28.92 -0.66 9.84
N GLY A 224 -28.28 -0.97 10.97
CA GLY A 224 -28.26 -2.29 11.57
C GLY A 224 -27.17 -3.20 11.00
N LEU A 225 -27.07 -4.42 11.54
CA LEU A 225 -26.13 -5.44 11.06
C LEU A 225 -26.68 -6.14 9.83
N ASP A 226 -26.58 -5.48 8.67
CA ASP A 226 -26.88 -6.06 7.37
C ASP A 226 -25.60 -6.59 6.68
N PHE A 227 -25.77 -7.52 5.74
CA PHE A 227 -24.73 -8.10 4.91
C PHE A 227 -23.88 -7.03 4.20
N ASP A 228 -24.49 -5.96 3.72
CA ASP A 228 -23.81 -4.85 3.08
C ASP A 228 -22.81 -4.17 4.02
N ALA A 229 -23.19 -4.01 5.29
CA ALA A 229 -22.37 -3.36 6.29
C ALA A 229 -21.15 -4.24 6.67
N ILE A 230 -21.33 -5.56 6.79
CA ILE A 230 -20.21 -6.51 6.98
C ILE A 230 -19.27 -6.50 5.76
N SER A 231 -19.84 -6.42 4.55
CA SER A 231 -19.08 -6.46 3.31
C SER A 231 -18.10 -5.29 3.15
N VAL A 232 -18.41 -4.13 3.75
CA VAL A 232 -17.48 -2.98 3.79
C VAL A 232 -16.14 -3.35 4.44
N PHE A 233 -16.12 -4.22 5.47
CA PHE A 233 -14.88 -4.68 6.08
C PHE A 233 -14.09 -5.64 5.20
N LEU A 234 -14.77 -6.39 4.33
CA LEU A 234 -14.14 -7.39 3.46
C LEU A 234 -13.49 -6.75 2.23
N ILE A 235 -13.95 -5.58 1.78
CA ILE A 235 -13.41 -4.88 0.60
C ILE A 235 -11.90 -4.56 0.76
N PRO A 236 -11.42 -3.99 1.88
CA PRO A 236 -9.99 -3.78 2.06
C PRO A 236 -9.16 -5.07 2.18
N PHE A 237 -9.76 -6.19 2.59
CA PHE A 237 -9.09 -7.51 2.54
C PHE A 237 -8.85 -7.95 1.10
N HIS A 238 -9.82 -7.73 0.22
CA HIS A 238 -9.66 -7.99 -1.21
C HIS A 238 -8.49 -7.18 -1.79
N ALA A 239 -8.37 -5.90 -1.44
CA ALA A 239 -7.22 -5.09 -1.83
C ALA A 239 -5.86 -5.69 -1.42
N MET A 240 -5.77 -6.37 -0.27
CA MET A 240 -4.55 -7.08 0.12
C MET A 240 -4.20 -8.20 -0.86
N LEU A 241 -5.19 -8.98 -1.29
CA LEU A 241 -4.98 -10.13 -2.18
C LEU A 241 -4.50 -9.67 -3.55
N VAL A 242 -5.15 -8.64 -4.11
CA VAL A 242 -4.85 -8.12 -5.45
C VAL A 242 -3.47 -7.44 -5.52
N VAL A 243 -2.91 -7.01 -4.39
CA VAL A 243 -1.58 -6.39 -4.34
C VAL A 243 -0.42 -7.41 -4.34
N ILE A 244 -0.69 -8.68 -4.03
CA ILE A 244 0.36 -9.70 -3.94
C ILE A 244 1.18 -9.85 -5.24
N PRO A 245 0.59 -9.90 -6.45
CA PRO A 245 1.35 -9.89 -7.70
C PRO A 245 2.30 -8.70 -7.83
N ALA A 246 1.86 -7.49 -7.47
CA ALA A 246 2.70 -6.30 -7.49
C ALA A 246 3.87 -6.43 -6.48
N TYR A 247 3.61 -6.97 -5.30
CA TYR A 247 4.66 -7.23 -4.31
C TYR A 247 5.69 -8.24 -4.79
N VAL A 248 5.26 -9.36 -5.37
CA VAL A 248 6.16 -10.39 -5.93
C VAL A 248 7.05 -9.79 -7.02
N LEU A 249 6.46 -8.99 -7.92
CA LEU A 249 7.20 -8.29 -8.97
C LEU A 249 8.23 -7.32 -8.39
N PHE A 250 7.85 -6.53 -7.39
CA PHE A 250 8.75 -5.62 -6.70
C PHE A 250 9.95 -6.33 -6.07
N SER A 251 9.68 -7.42 -5.34
CA SER A 251 10.69 -8.29 -4.75
C SER A 251 11.68 -8.85 -5.77
N ALA A 252 11.22 -9.12 -7.01
CA ALA A 252 12.08 -9.62 -8.08
C ALA A 252 12.98 -8.54 -8.70
N ILE A 253 12.53 -7.30 -8.78
CA ILE A 253 13.30 -6.19 -9.37
C ILE A 253 14.41 -5.72 -8.43
N GLY A 254 14.13 -5.70 -7.12
CA GLY A 254 15.05 -5.23 -6.10
C GLY A 254 15.30 -3.72 -6.14
N SER A 255 16.03 -3.23 -5.13
CA SER A 255 16.27 -1.80 -4.89
C SER A 255 17.74 -1.39 -4.99
N ASN A 256 18.60 -2.25 -5.54
CA ASN A 256 20.05 -2.01 -5.64
C ASN A 256 20.41 -0.72 -6.39
N TRP A 257 19.54 -0.26 -7.31
CA TRP A 257 19.72 0.98 -8.04
C TRP A 257 19.81 2.22 -7.13
N LEU A 258 19.20 2.19 -5.94
CA LEU A 258 19.28 3.27 -4.94
C LEU A 258 20.64 3.36 -4.25
N ARG A 259 21.45 2.30 -4.31
CA ARG A 259 22.80 2.24 -3.72
C ARG A 259 23.87 2.86 -4.63
N LYS A 260 23.52 3.18 -5.89
CA LYS A 260 24.46 3.71 -6.87
C LYS A 260 25.12 5.00 -6.33
N ASN A 261 26.44 5.05 -6.40
CA ASN A 261 27.29 6.17 -5.94
C ASN A 261 27.23 6.46 -4.42
N LYS A 262 26.74 5.53 -3.60
CA LYS A 262 26.79 5.65 -2.14
C LYS A 262 27.86 4.73 -1.57
N PRO A 263 28.59 5.14 -0.51
CA PRO A 263 29.56 4.27 0.14
C PRO A 263 28.85 3.12 0.86
N ALA A 264 29.41 1.91 0.71
CA ALA A 264 29.05 0.78 1.53
C ALA A 264 29.63 1.00 2.93
N LEU A 265 28.77 0.99 3.95
CA LEU A 265 29.20 1.09 5.32
C LEU A 265 29.48 -0.31 5.85
N LYS A 266 30.69 -0.50 6.37
CA LYS A 266 31.10 -1.74 7.01
C LYS A 266 30.60 -1.75 8.46
N GLN A 267 30.30 -2.95 8.94
CA GLN A 267 30.10 -3.17 10.36
C GLN A 267 31.45 -2.92 11.04
N LEU A 268 31.49 -2.05 12.06
CA LEU A 268 32.69 -1.85 12.87
C LEU A 268 32.95 -3.16 13.63
N GLU A 269 34.15 -3.71 13.50
CA GLU A 269 34.57 -4.87 14.29
C GLU A 269 34.84 -4.43 15.73
N GLU A 270 34.62 -5.30 16.73
CA GLU A 270 34.85 -4.99 18.16
C GLU A 270 36.26 -4.38 18.39
N ASN A 271 37.24 -4.88 17.64
CA ASN A 271 38.63 -4.43 17.68
C ASN A 271 38.86 -3.01 17.13
N GLU A 272 37.93 -2.47 16.34
CA GLU A 272 37.97 -1.09 15.81
C GLU A 272 37.26 -0.10 16.75
N VAL A 273 36.40 -0.59 17.66
CA VAL A 273 35.73 0.18 18.71
C VAL A 273 36.64 0.34 19.93
N GLU A 274 37.53 -0.62 20.17
CA GLU A 274 38.63 -0.51 21.14
C GLU A 274 39.75 0.40 20.63
N LEU A 275 39.49 1.70 20.51
CA LEU A 275 40.54 2.70 20.44
C LEU A 275 40.35 3.76 21.52
N LYS A 276 41.09 3.50 22.61
CA LYS A 276 41.54 4.43 23.67
C LYS A 276 40.57 4.64 24.83
N SER A 277 40.57 3.69 25.77
CA SER A 277 40.52 4.06 27.18
C SER A 277 41.81 4.76 27.62
#